data_AF-A0A368FV98-F1
#
_entry.id   AF-A0A368FV98-F1
#
_cell.length_a   1.000
_cell.length_b   1.000
_cell.length_c   1.000
_cell.angle_alpha   90.00
_cell.angle_beta   90.00
_cell.angle_gamma   90.00
#
_symmetry.space_group_name_H-M   'P 1'
#
loop_
_entity.id
_entity.type
_entity.pdbx_description
1 polymer ?
#
loop_
_entity_poly.entity_id
_entity_poly.type
_entity_poly.pdbx_seq_one_letter_code
_entity_poly.pdbx_strand_id
1 'polypeptide(L)'
;MDWELVAQQHLHNMSDKLFVAFEKYFLTSIEVKKNTTVEIWSFSTAVFFAVTVVTTIGYGNPVPITNIGRVVCIMFSLFGIPLTLVTIADLGKSLRYSVL
;
A
#
# COMPACT_ATOMS: atom_id res chain seq x y z
N MET A 1 22.97 -0.72 -38.05
CA MET A 1 21.77 -1.24 -37.35
C MET A 1 21.88 -0.75 -35.91
N ASP A 2 21.91 0.57 -35.76
CA ASP A 2 22.36 1.24 -34.54
C ASP A 2 21.18 1.60 -33.63
N TRP A 3 19.97 1.60 -34.20
CA TRP A 3 18.73 1.85 -33.50
C TRP A 3 18.38 0.74 -32.50
N GLU A 4 18.77 -0.52 -32.75
CA GLU A 4 18.57 -1.60 -31.79
C GLU A 4 19.45 -1.41 -30.54
N LEU A 5 20.71 -1.03 -30.72
CA LEU A 5 21.64 -0.75 -29.61
C LEU A 5 21.20 0.47 -28.80
N VAL A 6 20.77 1.55 -29.48
CA VAL A 6 20.26 2.76 -28.82
C VAL A 6 18.95 2.45 -28.07
N ALA A 7 18.04 1.67 -28.65
CA ALA A 7 16.81 1.26 -27.99
C ALA A 7 17.09 0.39 -26.76
N GLN A 8 17.98 -0.60 -26.87
CA GLN A 8 18.39 -1.46 -25.76
C GLN A 8 19.04 -0.65 -24.62
N GLN A 9 19.92 0.30 -24.96
CA GLN A 9 20.56 1.15 -23.96
C GLN A 9 19.59 2.12 -23.29
N HIS A 10 18.62 2.65 -24.04
CA HIS A 10 17.58 3.50 -23.46
C HIS A 10 16.65 2.71 -22.54
N LEU A 11 16.29 1.47 -22.92
CA LEU A 11 15.48 0.57 -22.09
C LEU A 11 16.21 0.20 -20.79
N HIS A 12 17.51 -0.09 -20.85
CA HIS A 12 18.31 -0.38 -19.65
C HIS A 12 18.42 0.84 -18.72
N ASN A 13 18.67 2.03 -19.27
CA ASN A 13 18.68 3.27 -18.48
C ASN A 13 17.30 3.56 -17.86
N MET A 14 16.21 3.20 -18.54
CA MET A 14 14.86 3.37 -17.99
C MET A 14 14.53 2.35 -16.91
N SER A 15 14.94 1.08 -17.05
CA SER A 15 14.75 0.09 -15.99
C SER A 15 15.49 0.47 -14.72
N ASP A 16 16.71 0.99 -14.81
CA ASP A 16 17.47 1.44 -13.65
C ASP A 16 16.82 2.66 -12.99
N LYS A 17 16.35 3.62 -13.78
CA LYS A 17 15.61 4.79 -13.26
C LYS A 17 14.29 4.40 -12.62
N LEU A 18 13.58 3.44 -13.20
CA LEU A 18 12.31 2.95 -12.68
C LEU A 18 12.53 2.15 -11.40
N PHE A 19 13.59 1.33 -11.33
CA PHE A 19 13.96 0.59 -10.13
C PHE A 19 14.36 1.54 -9.00
N VAL A 20 15.18 2.55 -9.27
CA VAL A 20 15.57 3.57 -8.28
C VAL A 20 14.37 4.42 -7.87
N ALA A 21 13.50 4.79 -8.80
CA ALA A 21 12.26 5.50 -8.48
C ALA A 21 11.35 4.62 -7.62
N PHE A 22 11.15 3.36 -7.99
CA PHE A 22 10.34 2.42 -7.24
C PHE A 22 10.92 2.18 -5.85
N GLU A 23 12.21 1.85 -5.72
CA GLU A 23 12.89 1.70 -4.42
C GLU A 23 12.80 2.98 -3.58
N LYS A 24 12.97 4.16 -4.20
CA LYS A 24 12.80 5.45 -3.53
C LYS A 24 11.35 5.72 -3.12
N TYR A 25 10.35 5.45 -3.95
CA TYR A 25 8.94 5.67 -3.62
C TYR A 25 8.38 4.61 -2.67
N PHE A 26 8.91 3.38 -2.71
CA PHE A 26 8.53 2.26 -1.85
C PHE A 26 9.22 2.34 -0.48
N LEU A 27 10.45 2.85 -0.39
CA LEU A 27 11.17 3.05 0.87
C LEU A 27 11.12 4.46 1.44
N THR A 28 10.77 5.50 0.68
CA THR A 28 10.78 6.88 1.21
C THR A 28 9.41 7.29 1.76
N SER A 29 9.16 6.82 2.99
CA SER A 29 8.50 7.64 4.00
C SER A 29 9.40 8.78 4.52
N ILE A 30 10.59 8.98 3.92
CA ILE A 30 11.66 9.86 4.42
C ILE A 30 11.77 11.18 3.63
N GLU A 31 11.36 11.28 2.36
CA GLU A 31 11.23 12.59 1.67
C GLU A 31 10.02 13.39 2.19
N VAL A 32 9.02 12.69 2.75
CA VAL A 32 7.96 13.24 3.61
C VAL A 32 8.54 14.03 4.80
N LYS A 33 9.71 13.63 5.31
CA LYS A 33 10.38 14.22 6.47
C LYS A 33 11.04 15.58 6.16
N LYS A 34 11.11 15.99 4.88
CA LYS A 34 11.81 17.21 4.45
C LYS A 34 10.92 18.45 4.42
N ASN A 35 9.60 18.30 4.56
CA ASN A 35 8.68 19.39 4.84
C ASN A 35 8.10 19.20 6.24
N THR A 36 8.31 20.18 7.11
CA THR A 36 8.15 20.19 8.58
C THR A 36 6.70 20.01 9.09
N THR A 37 5.81 19.29 8.41
CA THR A 37 4.38 19.17 8.79
C THR A 37 3.67 17.86 8.41
N VAL A 38 4.37 16.80 7.99
CA VAL A 38 3.66 15.54 7.69
C VAL A 38 3.49 14.71 8.96
N GLU A 39 2.32 14.85 9.58
CA GLU A 39 1.91 13.98 10.67
C GLU A 39 1.86 12.52 10.18
N ILE A 40 2.68 11.67 10.80
CA ILE A 40 2.74 10.22 10.56
C ILE A 40 1.33 9.60 10.66
N TRP A 41 0.48 10.17 11.50
CA TRP A 41 -0.92 9.79 11.71
C TRP A 41 -1.92 10.80 11.11
N SER A 42 -1.74 11.13 9.83
CA SER A 42 -2.77 11.83 9.06
C SER A 42 -4.02 10.95 8.90
N PHE A 43 -5.22 11.54 8.75
CA PHE A 43 -6.47 10.78 8.53
C PHE A 43 -6.36 9.80 7.35
N SER A 44 -5.78 10.23 6.23
CA SER A 44 -5.54 9.38 5.06
C SER A 44 -4.66 8.17 5.38
N THR A 45 -3.55 8.38 6.09
CA THR A 45 -2.62 7.32 6.48
C THR A 45 -3.24 6.38 7.53
N ALA A 46 -4.08 6.89 8.42
CA ALA A 46 -4.82 6.08 9.40
C ALA A 46 -5.86 5.18 8.74
N VAL A 47 -6.61 5.70 7.76
CA VAL A 47 -7.55 4.90 6.95
C VAL A 47 -6.80 3.85 6.14
N PHE A 48 -5.68 4.23 5.51
CA PHE A 48 -4.82 3.28 4.80
C PHE A 48 -4.32 2.17 5.72
N PHE A 49 -3.80 2.51 6.90
CA PHE A 49 -3.42 1.53 7.92
C PHE A 49 -4.60 0.59 8.25
N ALA A 50 -5.78 1.12 8.55
CA ALA A 50 -6.96 0.31 8.87
C ALA A 50 -7.34 -0.65 7.73
N VAL A 51 -7.34 -0.19 6.48
CA VAL A 51 -7.62 -1.01 5.30
C VAL A 51 -6.59 -2.13 5.16
N THR A 52 -5.30 -1.83 5.31
CA THR A 52 -4.24 -2.85 5.20
C THR A 52 -4.26 -3.88 6.34
N VAL A 53 -4.78 -3.51 7.51
CA VAL A 53 -5.01 -4.44 8.63
C VAL A 53 -6.16 -5.39 8.34
N VAL A 54 -7.32 -4.90 7.88
CA VAL A 54 -8.48 -5.78 7.61
C VAL A 54 -8.32 -6.63 6.36
N THR A 55 -7.54 -6.16 5.39
CA THR A 55 -7.17 -6.93 4.19
C THR A 55 -5.99 -7.89 4.42
N THR A 56 -5.42 -7.90 5.63
CA THR A 56 -4.28 -8.75 6.02
C THR A 56 -2.99 -8.50 5.22
N ILE A 57 -2.87 -7.35 4.53
CA ILE A 57 -1.65 -6.96 3.81
C ILE A 57 -0.54 -6.58 4.79
N GLY A 58 -0.86 -5.72 5.77
CA GLY A 58 0.00 -5.41 6.91
C GLY A 58 1.41 -4.92 6.59
N TYR A 59 1.58 -3.80 5.86
CA TYR A 59 2.91 -3.25 5.51
C TYR A 59 3.80 -2.87 6.71
N GLY A 60 3.26 -2.72 7.92
CA GLY A 60 4.04 -2.48 9.13
C GLY A 60 4.46 -1.02 9.38
N ASN A 61 3.99 -0.06 8.59
CA ASN A 61 4.23 1.38 8.80
C ASN A 61 3.05 2.23 8.27
N PRO A 62 2.41 3.11 9.07
CA PRO A 62 2.60 3.33 10.52
C PRO A 62 1.91 2.25 11.37
N VAL A 63 2.43 1.96 12.57
CA VAL A 63 1.84 0.99 13.51
C VAL A 63 1.61 1.60 14.90
N PRO A 64 0.56 1.18 15.63
CA PRO A 64 0.33 1.65 16.99
C PRO A 64 1.44 1.16 17.92
N ILE A 65 2.21 2.11 18.44
CA ILE A 65 3.26 1.83 19.43
C ILE A 65 2.71 1.73 20.86
N THR A 66 1.52 2.27 21.11
CA THR A 66 0.89 2.26 22.44
C THR A 66 0.22 0.92 22.72
N ASN A 67 0.30 0.46 23.97
CA ASN A 67 -0.31 -0.80 24.39
C ASN A 67 -1.82 -0.83 24.15
N ILE A 68 -2.50 0.29 24.41
CA ILE A 68 -3.94 0.45 24.19
C ILE A 68 -4.26 0.40 22.69
N GLY A 69 -3.49 1.10 21.85
CA GLY A 69 -3.69 1.10 20.40
C GLY A 69 -3.51 -0.27 19.78
N ARG A 70 -2.59 -1.09 20.31
CA ARG A 70 -2.41 -2.49 19.89
C ARG A 70 -3.62 -3.36 20.24
N VAL A 71 -4.16 -3.25 21.45
CA VAL A 71 -5.35 -4.02 21.86
C VAL A 71 -6.56 -3.64 21.00
N VAL A 72 -6.79 -2.35 20.76
CA VAL A 72 -7.85 -1.89 19.86
C VAL A 72 -7.64 -2.40 18.44
N CYS A 73 -6.41 -2.38 17.92
CA CYS A 73 -6.08 -2.92 16.61
C CYS A 73 -6.38 -4.43 16.49
N ILE A 74 -6.10 -5.21 17.53
CA ILE A 74 -6.40 -6.65 17.58
C ILE A 74 -7.91 -6.89 17.57
N MET A 75 -8.67 -6.15 18.38
CA MET A 75 -10.13 -6.27 18.38
C MET A 75 -10.72 -5.87 17.03
N PHE A 76 -10.20 -4.79 16.42
CA PHE A 76 -10.61 -4.32 15.11
C PHE A 76 -10.32 -5.35 14.01
N SER A 77 -9.15 -6.00 14.00
CA SER A 77 -8.82 -7.01 13.00
C SER A 77 -9.67 -8.28 13.13
N LEU A 78 -10.01 -8.71 14.36
CA LEU A 78 -10.86 -9.88 14.60
C LEU A 78 -12.25 -9.76 13.95
N PHE A 79 -12.87 -8.58 14.00
CA PHE A 79 -14.17 -8.34 13.36
C PHE A 79 -14.05 -7.85 11.91
N GLY A 80 -13.01 -7.09 11.60
CA GLY A 80 -12.80 -6.49 10.28
C GLY A 80 -12.44 -7.50 9.19
N ILE A 81 -11.66 -8.55 9.51
CA ILE A 81 -11.28 -9.59 8.55
C ILE A 81 -12.51 -10.39 8.07
N PRO A 82 -13.37 -10.96 8.94
CA PRO A 82 -14.58 -11.66 8.51
C PRO A 82 -15.51 -10.78 7.66
N LEU A 83 -15.69 -9.52 8.07
CA LEU A 83 -16.55 -8.59 7.33
C LEU A 83 -15.99 -8.30 5.94
N THR A 84 -14.68 -8.12 5.83
CA THR A 84 -13.98 -7.89 4.55
C THR A 84 -14.08 -9.11 3.63
N LEU A 85 -14.03 -10.32 4.17
CA LEU A 85 -14.21 -11.55 3.38
C LEU A 85 -15.63 -11.65 2.79
N VAL A 86 -16.65 -11.31 3.58
CA VAL A 86 -18.05 -11.30 3.10
C VAL A 86 -18.24 -10.24 2.01
N THR A 87 -17.73 -9.02 2.21
CA THR A 87 -17.86 -7.97 1.19
C THR A 87 -17.13 -8.31 -0.10
N ILE A 88 -15.93 -8.88 -0.03
CA ILE A 88 -15.21 -9.36 -1.22
C ILE A 88 -16.00 -10.45 -1.95
N ALA A 89 -16.61 -11.38 -1.21
CA ALA A 89 -17.43 -12.44 -1.82
C ALA A 89 -18.64 -11.86 -2.58
N ASP A 90 -19.30 -10.85 -2.02
CA ASP A 90 -20.45 -10.20 -2.66
C ASP A 90 -20.04 -9.29 -3.83
N LEU A 91 -18.90 -8.59 -3.73
CA LEU A 91 -18.31 -7.87 -4.85
C LEU A 91 -17.95 -8.82 -5.99
N GLY A 92 -17.37 -9.98 -5.69
CA GLY A 92 -17.07 -11.03 -6.67
C GLY A 92 -18.32 -11.58 -7.36
N LYS A 93 -19.43 -11.73 -6.63
CA LYS A 93 -20.72 -12.08 -7.22
C LYS A 93 -21.25 -10.98 -8.14
N SER A 94 -21.25 -9.72 -7.70
CA SER A 94 -21.71 -8.58 -8.49
C SER A 94 -20.93 -8.44 -9.80
N LEU A 95 -19.61 -8.55 -9.75
CA LEU A 95 -18.75 -8.55 -10.95
C LEU A 95 -19.07 -9.72 -11.88
N ARG A 96 -19.32 -10.92 -11.35
CA ARG A 96 -19.73 -12.08 -12.15
C ARG A 96 -21.07 -11.83 -12.86
N TYR A 97 -22.06 -11.28 -12.16
CA TYR A 97 -23.36 -10.96 -12.76
C TYR A 97 -23.29 -9.86 -13.81
N SER A 98 -22.31 -8.94 -13.73
CA SER A 98 -22.12 -7.90 -14.74
C SER A 98 -21.52 -8.40 -16.05
N VAL A 99 -20.94 -9.61 -16.08
CA VAL A 99 -20.24 -10.19 -17.24
C VAL A 99 -21.08 -11.27 -17.95
N LEU A 100 -22.19 -11.70 -17.34
CA LEU A 100 -23.17 -12.65 -17.87
C LEU A 100 -24.42 -11.91 -18.40
#